data_AF-A0A8J6RQW1-F1
#
_entry.id   AF-A0A8J6RQW1-F1
#
_cell.length_a   1.000
_cell.length_b   1.000
_cell.length_c   1.000
_cell.angle_alpha   90.00
_cell.angle_beta   90.00
_cell.angle_gamma   90.00
#
_symmetry.space_group_name_H-M   'P 1'
#
loop_
_entity.id
_entity.type
_entity.pdbx_description
1 polymer ?
#
loop_
_entity_poly.entity_id
_entity_poly.type
_entity_poly.pdbx_seq_one_letter_code
_entity_poly.pdbx_strand_id
1 'polypeptide(L)' 'MKLQQNIKAFIRPGEQQGYVAECLEISVVTQGETLDEVANNLLEAVSLHLEGEEPAEFGLVANPSLLVTFELQPEYA' A
#
# COMPACT_ATOMS: atom_id res chain seq x y z
N MET A 1 14.55 4.49 -19.08
CA MET A 1 13.69 3.58 -18.28
C MET A 1 12.31 4.24 -18.18
N LYS A 2 11.20 3.51 -18.31
CA LYS A 2 9.86 4.11 -18.17
C LYS A 2 9.50 4.13 -16.67
N LEU A 3 9.25 5.32 -16.13
CA LEU A 3 8.82 5.48 -14.74
C LEU A 3 7.39 4.96 -14.54
N GLN A 4 7.13 4.39 -13.36
CA GLN A 4 5.83 3.86 -12.97
C GLN A 4 4.93 4.98 -12.41
N GLN A 5 3.65 4.94 -12.76
CA GLN A 5 2.65 5.92 -12.30
C GLN A 5 1.99 5.50 -10.97
N ASN A 6 2.17 4.23 -10.58
CA ASN A 6 1.44 3.62 -9.49
C ASN A 6 2.43 2.90 -8.57
N ILE A 7 2.26 3.12 -7.28
CA ILE A 7 2.78 2.26 -6.22
C ILE A 7 1.67 1.25 -5.92
N LYS A 8 1.97 -0.05 -5.93
CA LYS A 8 0.95 -1.09 -5.74
C LYS A 8 0.96 -1.57 -4.30
N ALA A 9 -0.23 -1.72 -3.75
CA ALA A 9 -0.39 -2.31 -2.43
C ALA A 9 -1.49 -3.37 -2.44
N PHE A 10 -1.34 -4.36 -1.58
CA PHE A 10 -2.32 -5.39 -1.33
C PHE A 10 -2.86 -5.21 0.08
N ILE A 11 -4.19 -5.20 0.22
CA ILE A 11 -4.87 -5.34 1.51
C ILE A 11 -5.40 -6.76 1.58
N ARG A 12 -5.18 -7.42 2.72
CA ARG A 12 -5.72 -8.75 3.03
C ARG A 12 -6.24 -8.79 4.47
N PRO A 13 -7.19 -9.68 4.80
CA PRO A 13 -7.55 -9.96 6.18
C PRO A 13 -6.31 -10.34 7.00
N GLY A 14 -6.20 -9.80 8.21
CA GLY A 14 -5.17 -10.19 9.17
C GLY A 14 -5.38 -11.60 9.70
N GLU A 15 -4.31 -12.26 10.14
CA GLU A 15 -4.38 -13.65 10.63
C GLU A 15 -5.23 -13.81 11.90
N GLN A 16 -5.26 -12.79 12.76
CA GLN A 16 -6.03 -12.79 14.01
C GLN A 16 -7.25 -11.89 13.94
N GLN A 17 -7.08 -10.65 13.49
CA GLN A 17 -8.13 -9.63 13.38
C GLN A 17 -7.71 -8.53 12.39
N GLY A 18 -8.69 -7.73 11.96
CA GLY A 18 -8.46 -6.54 11.14
C GLY A 18 -7.90 -6.86 9.75
N TYR A 19 -7.14 -5.91 9.23
CA TYR A 19 -6.56 -5.92 7.89
C TYR A 19 -5.07 -5.60 7.94
N VAL A 20 -4.33 -6.19 7.01
CA VAL A 20 -2.91 -5.90 6.77
C VAL A 20 -2.78 -5.36 5.35
N ALA A 21 -2.08 -4.25 5.19
CA ALA A 21 -1.69 -3.72 3.90
C ALA A 21 -0.17 -3.85 3.69
N GLU A 22 0.23 -4.26 2.49
CA GLU A 22 1.64 -4.33 2.12
C GLU A 22 1.89 -3.69 0.76
N CYS A 23 2.97 -2.92 0.66
CA CYS A 23 3.48 -2.38 -0.59
C CYS A 23 4.84 -2.99 -0.90
N LEU A 24 4.89 -3.77 -1.99
CA LEU A 24 6.07 -4.55 -2.35
C LEU A 24 7.19 -3.68 -2.93
N GLU A 25 6.87 -2.55 -3.56
CA GLU A 25 7.86 -1.67 -4.19
C GLU A 25 8.71 -0.90 -3.16
N ILE A 26 8.15 -0.55 -2.00
CA ILE A 26 8.81 0.33 -1.02
C ILE A 26 8.92 -0.28 0.39
N SER A 27 8.74 -1.59 0.53
CA SER A 27 8.87 -2.32 1.82
C SER A 27 8.06 -1.70 2.97
N VAL A 28 6.85 -1.24 2.67
CA VAL A 28 5.92 -0.67 3.65
C VAL A 28 4.87 -1.72 4.00
N VAL A 29 4.63 -1.91 5.30
CA VAL A 29 3.55 -2.75 5.83
C VAL A 29 2.81 -1.98 6.91
N THR A 30 1.49 -1.99 6.85
CA THR A 30 0.61 -1.37 7.86
C THR A 30 -0.52 -2.32 8.24
N GLN A 31 -1.18 -2.02 9.36
CA GLN A 31 -2.33 -2.78 9.85
C GLN A 31 -3.41 -1.81 10.35
N GLY A 32 -4.66 -2.25 10.40
CA GLY A 32 -5.79 -1.51 10.95
C GLY A 32 -6.98 -2.41 11.23
N GLU A 33 -7.88 -2.00 12.12
CA GLU A 33 -9.10 -2.76 12.45
C GLU A 33 -10.14 -2.68 11.32
N THR A 34 -10.11 -1.61 10.53
CA THR A 34 -11.03 -1.37 9.41
C THR A 34 -10.29 -1.12 8.09
N LEU A 35 -11.02 -1.24 6.97
CA LEU A 35 -10.47 -0.91 5.65
C LEU A 35 -10.05 0.56 5.55
N ASP A 36 -10.81 1.48 6.14
CA ASP A 36 -10.49 2.90 6.14
C ASP A 36 -9.23 3.17 6.97
N GLU A 37 -9.11 2.55 8.15
CA GLU A 37 -7.95 2.70 9.02
C GLU A 37 -6.67 2.18 8.36
N VAL A 38 -6.68 0.95 7.82
CA VAL A 38 -5.49 0.39 7.18
C VAL A 38 -5.09 1.19 5.93
N ALA A 39 -6.06 1.72 5.18
CA ALA A 39 -5.80 2.56 4.02
C ALA A 39 -5.19 3.92 4.40
N ASN A 40 -5.68 4.56 5.45
CA ASN A 40 -5.11 5.81 5.97
C ASN A 40 -3.68 5.58 6.50
N ASN A 41 -3.47 4.53 7.30
CA ASN A 41 -2.15 4.16 7.80
C ASN A 41 -1.17 3.90 6.65
N LEU A 42 -1.62 3.19 5.61
CA LEU A 42 -0.82 2.93 4.41
C LEU A 42 -0.44 4.23 3.68
N LEU A 43 -1.40 5.15 3.51
CA LEU A 43 -1.14 6.44 2.85
C LEU A 43 -0.11 7.27 3.63
N GLU A 44 -0.23 7.33 4.96
CA GLU A 44 0.73 8.01 5.83
C GLU A 44 2.11 7.38 5.73
N ALA A 45 2.21 6.06 5.83
CA ALA A 45 3.49 5.34 5.76
C ALA A 45 4.19 5.50 4.40
N VAL A 46 3.44 5.44 3.30
CA VAL A 46 3.99 5.71 1.94
C VAL A 46 4.45 7.16 1.83
N SER A 47 3.67 8.10 2.35
CA SER A 47 4.01 9.54 2.30
C SER A 47 5.29 9.82 3.09
N LEU A 48 5.43 9.25 4.29
CA LEU A 48 6.64 9.34 5.11
C LEU A 48 7.85 8.69 4.44
N HIS A 49 7.66 7.58 3.72
CA HIS A 49 8.75 6.93 3.00
C HIS A 49 9.27 7.75 1.82
N LEU A 50 8.38 8.50 1.14
CA LEU A 50 8.75 9.35 0.01
C LEU A 50 9.21 10.76 0.44
N GLU A 51 9.04 11.12 1.72
CA GLU A 51 9.40 12.44 2.21
C GLU A 51 10.91 12.66 2.19
N GLY A 52 11.38 13.61 1.37
CA GLY A 52 12.80 13.93 1.23
C GLY A 52 13.56 13.01 0.26
N GLU A 53 12.88 12.04 -0.33
CA GLU A 53 13.41 11.13 -1.35
C GLU A 53 13.08 11.62 -2.77
N GLU A 54 13.87 11.23 -3.76
CA GLU A 54 13.56 11.46 -5.17
C GLU A 54 12.80 10.24 -5.74
N PRO A 55 11.49 10.34 -6.07
CA PRO A 55 10.70 9.19 -6.54
C PRO A 55 11.29 8.47 -7.75
N ALA A 56 12.07 9.20 -8.57
CA ALA A 56 12.77 8.64 -9.72
C ALA A 56 13.82 7.57 -9.35
N GLU A 57 14.39 7.61 -8.14
CA GLU A 57 15.34 6.62 -7.63
C GLU A 57 14.67 5.26 -7.37
N PHE A 58 13.36 5.27 -7.10
CA PHE A 58 12.51 4.08 -6.99
C PHE A 58 11.84 3.70 -8.32
N GLY A 59 12.17 4.40 -9.42
CA GLY A 59 11.55 4.20 -10.71
C GLY A 59 10.11 4.71 -10.80
N LEU A 60 9.71 5.64 -9.93
CA LEU A 60 8.38 6.26 -9.88
C LEU A 60 8.37 7.64 -10.56
N VAL A 61 7.20 8.06 -11.04
CA VAL A 61 6.97 9.47 -11.44
C VAL A 61 6.98 10.38 -10.20
N ALA A 62 7.14 11.70 -10.39
CA ALA A 62 7.21 12.66 -9.28
C ALA A 62 6.00 12.65 -8.33
N ASN A 63 4.81 12.36 -8.86
CA ASN A 63 3.57 12.26 -8.07
C ASN A 63 2.89 10.92 -8.39
N PRO A 64 3.36 9.80 -7.82
CA PRO A 64 2.75 8.51 -8.06
C PRO A 64 1.40 8.43 -7.33
N SER A 65 0.51 7.58 -7.84
CA SER A 65 -0.74 7.23 -7.17
C SER A 65 -0.60 5.90 -6.45
N LEU A 66 -1.35 5.70 -5.37
CA LEU A 66 -1.43 4.40 -4.71
C LEU A 66 -2.55 3.57 -5.34
N LEU A 67 -2.21 2.44 -5.95
CA LEU A 67 -3.16 1.47 -6.48
C LEU A 67 -3.30 0.32 -5.48
N VAL A 68 -4.43 0.27 -4.79
CA VAL A 68 -4.69 -0.72 -3.76
C VAL A 68 -5.57 -1.84 -4.33
N THR A 69 -5.10 -3.07 -4.19
CA THR A 69 -5.87 -4.29 -4.48
C THR A 69 -6.32 -4.88 -3.15
N PHE A 70 -7.63 -5.07 -2.97
CA PHE A 70 -8.16 -5.70 -1.76
C PHE A 70 -8.56 -7.15 -2.07
N GLU A 71 -7.93 -8.08 -1.37
CA GLU A 71 -8.15 -9.51 -1.54
C GLU A 71 -9.25 -10.00 -0.60
N LEU A 72 -10.26 -10.65 -1.19
CA LEU A 72 -11.37 -11.26 -0.48
C LEU A 72 -11.42 -12.75 -0.81
N GLN A 73 -11.60 -13.58 0.22
CA GLN A 73 -11.86 -15.00 0.02
C GLN A 73 -13.38 -15.24 -0.06
N PRO A 74 -13.88 -15.97 -1.06
CA PRO A 74 -15.28 -16.35 -1.11
C PRO A 74 -15.61 -17.30 0.05
N GLU A 75 -16.71 -17.05 0.75
CA GLU A 75 -17.29 -18.02 1.68
C GLU A 75 -18.07 -19.05 0.87
N TYR A 76 -17.68 -20.32 0.93
CA TYR A 76 -18.48 -21.42 0.38
C TYR A 76 -19.43 -21.91 1.48
N ALA A 77 -20.72 -21.87 1.19
CA ALA A 77 -21.80 -22.40 2.06
C ALA A 77 -21.95 -23.92 1.94
#